data_AF-A0A940PUE8-F1
#
_entry.id   AF-A0A940PUE8-F1
#
_cell.length_a   1.000
_cell.length_b   1.000
_cell.length_c   1.000
_cell.angle_alpha   90.00
_cell.angle_beta   90.00
_cell.angle_gamma   90.00
#
_symmetry.space_group_name_H-M   'P 1'
#
loop_
_entity.id
_entity.type
_entity.pdbx_description
1 polymer ?
#
loop_
_entity_poly.entity_id
_entity_poly.type
_entity_poly.pdbx_seq_one_letter_code
_entity_poly.pdbx_strand_id
1 'polypeptide(L)'
;MSRHVMTRHFYDLEKLMQTPYAEMALNDLVLYHEIVEHRRKFYHVGYVDYDKELPATIQIVPSDELMSSYEADYNEMKEIFIYGQPLTFGGLMEKITNLQEQFRTLDVPRG
;
A
#
# COMPACT_ATOMS: atom_id res chain seq x y z
N MET A 1 13.91 11.36 6.35
CA MET A 1 12.47 11.02 6.38
C MET A 1 12.20 10.28 7.68
N SER A 2 11.24 10.71 8.51
CA SER A 2 11.04 10.13 9.85
C SER A 2 10.46 8.71 9.75
N ARG A 3 11.13 7.74 10.36
CA ARG A 3 10.80 6.30 10.36
C ARG A 3 9.33 5.95 10.64
N HIS A 4 8.66 6.72 11.50
CA HIS A 4 7.30 6.41 11.94
C HIS A 4 6.15 6.66 10.94
N VAL A 5 6.38 7.25 9.78
CA VAL A 5 5.29 7.60 8.83
C VAL A 5 4.86 6.38 8.01
N MET A 6 5.81 5.54 7.59
CA MET A 6 5.52 4.38 6.74
C MET A 6 4.75 3.28 7.46
N THR A 7 5.08 3.04 8.73
CA THR A 7 4.37 2.08 9.57
C THR A 7 2.91 2.46 9.79
N ARG A 8 2.63 3.76 9.97
CA ARG A 8 1.26 4.27 10.09
C ARG A 8 0.47 4.05 8.80
N HIS A 9 1.09 4.25 7.64
CA HIS A 9 0.45 3.96 6.35
C HIS A 9 0.02 2.50 6.22
N PHE A 10 0.83 1.53 6.64
CA PHE A 10 0.42 0.12 6.59
C PHE A 10 -0.72 -0.19 7.55
N TYR A 11 -0.72 0.41 8.73
CA TYR A 11 -1.83 0.23 9.68
C TYR A 11 -3.13 0.86 9.17
N ASP A 12 -3.07 2.06 8.60
CA ASP A 12 -4.25 2.71 8.02
C ASP A 12 -4.79 1.90 6.83
N LEU A 13 -3.91 1.36 5.99
CA LEU A 13 -4.28 0.47 4.89
C LEU A 13 -4.97 -0.80 5.39
N GLU A 14 -4.44 -1.42 6.46
CA GLU A 14 -5.02 -2.58 7.12
C GLU A 14 -6.44 -2.32 7.64
N LYS A 15 -6.68 -1.11 8.16
CA LYS A 15 -8.01 -0.69 8.64
C LYS A 15 -8.97 -0.41 7.49
N LEU A 16 -8.52 0.28 6.45
CA LEU A 16 -9.32 0.53 5.26
C LEU A 16 -9.74 -0.77 4.57
N MET A 17 -8.84 -1.75 4.49
CA MET A 17 -9.10 -3.09 3.94
C MET A 17 -10.20 -3.87 4.67
N GLN A 18 -10.49 -3.54 5.93
CA GLN A 18 -11.56 -4.20 6.70
C GLN A 18 -12.93 -3.55 6.50
N THR A 19 -13.00 -2.50 5.70
CA THR A 19 -14.25 -1.80 5.44
C THR A 19 -14.84 -2.22 4.09
N PRO A 20 -16.16 -2.06 3.88
CA PRO A 20 -16.77 -2.26 2.56
C PRO A 20 -16.18 -1.37 1.46
N TYR A 21 -15.54 -0.25 1.84
CA TYR A 21 -14.90 0.67 0.90
C TYR A 21 -13.70 0.06 0.17
N ALA A 22 -13.05 -0.96 0.75
CA ALA A 22 -11.94 -1.64 0.09
C ALA A 22 -12.39 -2.35 -1.19
N GLU A 23 -13.47 -3.12 -1.11
CA GLU A 23 -14.02 -3.82 -2.25
C GLU A 23 -14.59 -2.86 -3.29
N MET A 24 -15.28 -1.78 -2.86
CA MET A 24 -15.77 -0.75 -3.78
C MET A 24 -14.62 -0.06 -4.53
N ALA A 25 -13.53 0.29 -3.84
CA ALA A 25 -12.38 0.92 -4.47
C ALA A 25 -11.62 -0.03 -5.41
N LEU A 26 -11.49 -1.31 -5.06
CA LEU A 26 -10.83 -2.31 -5.91
C LEU A 26 -11.61 -2.61 -7.20
N ASN A 27 -12.94 -2.53 -7.16
CA ASN A 27 -13.79 -2.76 -8.32
C ASN A 27 -14.02 -1.50 -9.18
N ASP A 28 -13.61 -0.32 -8.71
CA ASP A 28 -13.75 0.94 -9.45
C ASP A 28 -12.47 1.26 -10.24
N LEU A 29 -12.33 0.60 -11.39
CA LEU A 29 -11.20 0.81 -12.30
C LEU A 29 -11.15 2.24 -12.86
N VAL A 30 -12.29 2.92 -12.96
CA VAL A 30 -12.36 4.31 -13.43
C VAL A 30 -11.71 5.23 -12.40
N LEU A 31 -12.09 5.09 -11.12
CA LEU A 31 -11.47 5.81 -10.02
C LEU A 31 -9.95 5.56 -9.97
N TYR A 32 -9.52 4.31 -10.17
CA TYR A 32 -8.09 3.98 -10.21
C TYR A 32 -7.35 4.73 -11.32
N HIS A 33 -7.89 4.70 -12.55
CA HIS A 33 -7.32 5.43 -13.68
C HIS A 33 -7.31 6.94 -13.46
N GLU A 34 -8.37 7.51 -12.88
CA GLU A 34 -8.42 8.94 -12.57
C GLU A 34 -7.36 9.34 -11.53
N ILE A 35 -7.11 8.51 -10.52
CA ILE A 35 -6.05 8.75 -9.52
C ILE A 35 -4.67 8.73 -10.16
N VAL A 36 -4.39 7.74 -11.02
CA VAL A 36 -3.11 7.63 -11.75
C VAL A 36 -2.91 8.84 -12.66
N GLU A 37 -3.92 9.21 -13.45
CA GLU A 37 -3.86 10.37 -14.35
C GLU A 37 -3.75 11.70 -13.59
N HIS A 38 -4.42 11.83 -12.46
CA HIS A 38 -4.27 12.99 -11.58
C HIS A 38 -2.84 13.06 -11.04
N ARG A 39 -2.28 11.96 -10.52
CA ARG A 39 -0.90 11.91 -10.04
C ARG A 39 0.10 12.25 -11.14
N ARG A 40 -0.10 11.73 -12.35
CA ARG A 40 0.72 12.01 -13.53
C ARG A 40 0.74 13.50 -13.90
N LYS A 41 -0.40 14.18 -13.80
CA LYS A 41 -0.54 15.61 -14.13
C LYS A 41 0.04 16.52 -13.05
N PHE A 42 -0.10 16.17 -11.77
CA PHE A 42 0.27 17.04 -10.65
C PHE A 42 1.66 16.75 -10.06
N TYR A 43 2.14 15.50 -10.12
CA TYR A 43 3.47 15.09 -9.67
C TYR A 43 4.38 14.85 -10.88
N HIS A 44 4.58 15.90 -11.69
CA HIS A 44 5.52 15.88 -12.80
C HIS A 44 6.97 15.96 -12.29
N VAL A 45 7.48 14.84 -11.78
CA VAL A 45 8.91 14.65 -11.54
C VAL A 45 9.45 13.97 -12.79
N GLY A 46 10.27 14.68 -13.59
CA GLY A 46 10.68 14.30 -14.96
C GLY A 46 11.52 13.02 -15.12
N TYR A 47 11.43 12.08 -14.17
CA TYR A 47 12.17 10.82 -14.14
C TYR A 47 11.35 9.68 -13.50
N VAL A 48 10.01 9.76 -13.50
CA VAL A 48 9.14 8.69 -13.00
C VAL A 48 8.57 7.91 -14.18
N ASP A 49 8.91 6.63 -14.22
CA ASP A 49 8.43 5.67 -15.20
C ASP A 49 7.03 5.22 -14.76
N TYR A 50 6.00 5.89 -15.28
CA TYR A 50 4.59 5.70 -14.88
C TYR A 50 4.05 4.29 -15.19
N ASP A 51 4.78 3.48 -15.97
CA ASP A 51 4.52 2.05 -16.16
C ASP A 51 4.70 1.23 -14.86
N LYS A 52 5.30 1.81 -13.81
CA LYS A 52 5.42 1.21 -12.46
C LYS A 52 4.22 1.44 -11.54
N GLU A 53 3.26 2.27 -11.95
CA GLU A 53 2.01 2.53 -11.21
C GLU A 53 0.84 1.72 -11.80
N LEU A 54 1.09 0.86 -12.78
CA LEU A 54 0.10 -0.10 -13.25
C LEU A 54 -0.14 -1.16 -12.18
N PRO A 55 -1.36 -1.71 -12.05
CA PRO A 55 -1.62 -2.70 -11.00
C PRO A 55 -0.71 -3.93 -11.08
N ALA A 56 -0.25 -4.29 -12.28
CA ALA A 56 0.70 -5.38 -12.51
C ALA A 56 2.11 -5.14 -11.93
N THR A 57 2.53 -3.88 -11.77
CA THR A 57 3.88 -3.50 -11.34
C THR A 57 3.91 -2.81 -9.97
N ILE A 58 2.74 -2.59 -9.36
CA ILE A 58 2.63 -1.99 -8.02
C ILE A 58 3.43 -2.81 -7.00
N GLN A 59 4.26 -2.09 -6.24
CA GLN A 59 5.07 -2.65 -5.16
C GLN A 59 4.71 -1.94 -3.86
N ILE A 60 3.84 -2.58 -3.09
CA ILE A 60 3.40 -2.12 -1.76
C ILE A 60 4.26 -2.79 -0.68
N VAL A 61 4.65 -4.05 -0.92
CA VAL A 61 5.54 -4.80 -0.04
C VAL A 61 6.97 -4.23 -0.16
N PRO A 62 7.62 -3.86 0.96
CA PRO A 62 9.00 -3.37 0.95
C PRO A 62 9.96 -4.43 0.38
N SER A 63 11.12 -4.00 -0.13
CA SER A 63 12.20 -4.93 -0.45
C SER A 63 12.75 -5.60 0.81
N ASP A 64 13.31 -6.81 0.66
CA ASP A 64 13.86 -7.59 1.78
C ASP A 64 14.90 -6.81 2.60
N GLU A 65 15.69 -5.96 1.95
CA GLU A 65 16.69 -5.10 2.59
C GLU A 65 16.08 -4.12 3.60
N LEU A 66 14.83 -3.70 3.38
CA LEU A 66 14.12 -2.76 4.26
C LEU A 66 13.27 -3.47 5.32
N MET A 67 13.07 -4.78 5.17
CA MET A 67 12.13 -5.55 5.99
C MET A 67 12.46 -5.49 7.49
N SER A 68 13.73 -5.65 7.85
CA SER A 68 14.17 -5.58 9.26
C SER A 68 14.05 -4.18 9.86
N SER A 69 14.26 -3.13 9.05
CA SER A 69 14.04 -1.75 9.51
C SER A 69 12.56 -1.49 9.76
N TYR A 70 11.70 -2.02 8.89
CA TYR A 70 10.26 -1.80 8.96
C TYR A 70 9.64 -2.59 10.11
N GLU A 71 10.15 -3.78 10.41
CA GLU A 71 9.76 -4.55 11.58
C GLU A 71 10.10 -3.81 12.88
N ALA A 72 11.33 -3.28 12.99
CA ALA A 72 11.74 -2.50 14.15
C ALA A 72 10.84 -1.26 14.33
N ASP A 73 10.59 -0.53 13.24
CA ASP A 73 9.72 0.65 13.25
C ASP A 73 8.26 0.29 13.58
N TYR A 74 7.77 -0.88 13.15
CA TYR A 74 6.44 -1.39 13.49
C TYR A 74 6.31 -1.74 14.96
N ASN A 75 7.30 -2.43 15.51
CA ASN A 75 7.29 -2.80 16.91
C ASN A 75 7.38 -1.57 17.82
N GLU A 76 8.19 -0.56 17.47
CA GLU A 76 8.24 0.70 18.23
C GLU A 76 6.91 1.46 18.19
N MET A 77 6.25 1.53 17.03
CA MET A 77 4.94 2.18 16.90
C MET A 77 3.82 1.42 17.63
N LYS A 78 3.84 0.09 17.56
CA LYS A 78 2.83 -0.80 18.17
C LYS A 78 2.71 -0.56 19.68
N GLU A 79 3.85 -0.39 20.36
CA GLU A 79 3.93 -0.12 21.79
C GLU A 79 3.36 1.25 22.19
N ILE A 80 3.36 2.24 21.27
CA ILE A 80 3.02 3.64 21.57
C ILE A 80 1.60 4.00 21.13
N PHE A 81 1.11 3.43 20.01
CA PHE A 81 -0.08 3.95 19.32
C PHE A 81 -1.28 3.00 19.22
N ILE A 82 -1.11 1.69 19.40
CA ILE A 82 -2.19 0.74 19.12
C ILE A 82 -2.85 0.26 20.42
N TYR A 83 -4.03 0.80 20.74
CA TYR A 83 -4.92 0.25 21.75
C TYR A 83 -5.68 -0.97 21.21
N GLY A 84 -5.43 -2.16 21.75
CA GLY A 84 -6.10 -3.42 21.36
C GLY A 84 -5.14 -4.61 21.24
N GLN A 85 -5.48 -5.60 20.41
CA GLN A 85 -4.55 -6.66 19.98
C GLN A 85 -4.03 -6.35 18.57
N PRO A 86 -2.83 -5.77 18.43
CA PRO A 86 -2.27 -5.44 17.13
C PRO A 86 -1.77 -6.73 16.47
N LEU A 87 -1.86 -6.79 15.14
CA LEU A 87 -1.25 -7.87 14.37
C LEU A 87 0.25 -8.00 14.70
N THR A 88 0.81 -9.17 14.41
CA THR A 88 2.26 -9.31 14.32
C THR A 88 2.73 -8.62 13.04
N PHE A 89 3.99 -8.21 12.99
CA PHE A 89 4.56 -7.65 11.76
C PHE A 89 4.39 -8.62 10.57
N GLY A 90 4.60 -9.92 10.80
CA GLY A 90 4.32 -10.96 9.81
C GLY A 90 2.87 -10.99 9.32
N GLY A 91 1.88 -10.92 10.24
CA GLY A 91 0.47 -10.89 9.86
C GLY A 91 0.06 -9.60 9.14
N LEU A 92 0.70 -8.47 9.45
CA LEU A 92 0.54 -7.24 8.69
C LEU A 92 1.09 -7.42 7.26
N MET A 93 2.32 -7.91 7.12
CA MET A 93 2.95 -8.14 5.81
C MET A 93 2.17 -9.13 4.95
N GLU A 94 1.57 -10.15 5.55
CA GLU A 94 0.66 -11.07 4.84
C GLU A 94 -0.54 -10.34 4.24
N LYS A 95 -1.22 -9.47 5.02
CA LYS A 95 -2.34 -8.66 4.51
C LYS A 95 -1.92 -7.71 3.40
N ILE A 96 -0.78 -7.03 3.57
CA ILE A 96 -0.24 -6.12 2.56
C ILE A 96 0.14 -6.87 1.27
N THR A 97 0.71 -8.06 1.40
CA THR A 97 1.03 -8.94 0.26
C THR A 97 -0.25 -9.36 -0.47
N ASN A 98 -1.28 -9.79 0.26
CA ASN A 98 -2.57 -10.15 -0.33
C ASN A 98 -3.20 -8.97 -1.07
N LEU A 99 -3.12 -7.75 -0.53
CA LEU A 99 -3.60 -6.55 -1.21
C LEU A 99 -2.83 -6.28 -2.51
N GLN A 100 -1.51 -6.37 -2.47
CA GLN A 100 -0.67 -6.19 -3.68
C GLN A 100 -1.06 -7.19 -4.76
N GLU A 101 -1.26 -8.46 -4.40
CA GLU A 101 -1.69 -9.48 -5.35
C GLU A 101 -3.10 -9.23 -5.88
N GLN A 102 -4.04 -8.76 -5.04
CA GLN A 102 -5.37 -8.34 -5.51
C GLN A 102 -5.27 -7.24 -6.58
N PHE A 103 -4.45 -6.20 -6.35
CA PHE A 103 -4.20 -5.19 -7.38
C PHE A 103 -3.60 -5.82 -8.66
N ARG A 104 -2.61 -6.70 -8.54
CA ARG A 104 -1.98 -7.35 -9.71
C ARG A 104 -2.92 -8.25 -10.50
N THR A 105 -3.97 -8.76 -9.87
CA THR A 105 -5.03 -9.54 -10.54
C THR A 105 -6.12 -8.70 -11.18
N LEU A 106 -6.14 -7.37 -10.97
CA LEU A 106 -7.07 -6.49 -11.66
C LEU A 106 -6.72 -6.47 -13.15
N ASP A 107 -7.63 -6.98 -13.98
CA ASP A 107 -7.50 -6.99 -15.42
C ASP A 107 -7.71 -5.57 -15.96
N VAL A 108 -6.67 -4.75 -15.85
CA VAL A 108 -6.67 -3.42 -16.46
C VAL A 108 -6.46 -3.60 -17.96
N PRO A 109 -7.41 -3.17 -18.81
CA PRO A 109 -7.21 -3.22 -20.25
C PRO A 109 -5.93 -2.48 -20.60
N ARG A 110 -4.98 -3.18 -21.21
CA ARG A 110 -3.84 -2.53 -21.86
C ARG A 110 -4.40 -1.74 -23.04
N GLY A 111 -4.62 -0.44 -22.82
CA GLY A 111 -4.93 0.51 -23.89
C GLY A 111 -3.85 0.52 -24.96
#